data_AF-D0NX44-F1
#
_entry.id   AF-D0NX44-F1
#
_cell.length_a   1.000
_cell.length_b   1.000
_cell.length_c   1.000
_cell.angle_alpha   90.00
_cell.angle_beta   90.00
_cell.angle_gamma   90.00
#
_symmetry.space_group_name_H-M   'P 1'
#
loop_
_entity.id
_entity.type
_entity.pdbx_description
1 polymer ?
#
loop_
_entity_poly.entity_id
_entity_poly.type
_entity_poly.pdbx_seq_one_letter_code
_entity_poly.pdbx_strand_id
1 'polypeptide(L)'
;MFDYHLAGSFQRALLDLIFKREMDRIIALMSGVSGWTLVTDGWSNVNGDSIINFVFVNPKFPPVFWKSINTRAEVHTGRYIADTILSTILELEEAVGAGAVTAVVTDNAANMKKAWKLVRMERKGMVCTGCAAHGMNLLIKDIFKMKFFKDVLDKAQALARFIRGRRGLWRKTPSSLADGGNTLVHP
;
A
#
# COMPACT_ATOMS: atom_id res chain seq x y z
N MET A 1 14.04 0.49 1.69
CA MET A 1 14.37 1.92 1.44
C MET A 1 15.23 1.93 0.21
N PHE A 2 14.64 2.17 -0.97
CA PHE A 2 15.44 2.56 -2.12
C PHE A 2 15.74 4.04 -1.91
N ASP A 3 16.83 4.30 -1.20
CA ASP A 3 17.39 5.63 -1.07
C ASP A 3 18.05 5.95 -2.41
N TYR A 4 17.31 6.63 -3.30
CA TYR A 4 17.83 7.07 -4.60
C TYR A 4 18.66 8.34 -4.45
N HIS A 5 19.71 8.29 -3.62
CA HIS A 5 20.90 9.11 -3.81
C HIS A 5 21.86 8.38 -4.76
N LEU A 6 21.42 8.15 -6.00
CA LEU A 6 22.32 7.77 -7.08
C LEU A 6 23.01 9.05 -7.60
N ALA A 7 24.33 9.07 -7.47
CA ALA A 7 25.18 10.08 -8.08
C ALA A 7 25.08 9.96 -9.61
N GLY A 8 24.43 10.93 -10.25
CA GLY A 8 24.35 11.03 -11.71
C GLY A 8 23.08 11.75 -12.17
N SER A 9 23.21 12.98 -12.66
CA SER A 9 22.10 13.76 -13.25
C SER A 9 21.46 13.08 -14.46
N PHE A 10 22.16 12.16 -15.14
CA PHE A 10 21.68 11.44 -16.32
C PHE A 10 20.69 10.30 -16.04
N GLN A 11 20.85 9.57 -14.92
CA GLN A 11 19.98 8.41 -14.62
C GLN A 11 18.57 8.83 -14.19
N ARG A 12 18.44 9.96 -13.50
CA ARG A 12 17.13 10.53 -13.12
C ARG A 12 16.32 10.94 -14.35
N ALA A 13 16.95 11.63 -15.31
CA ALA A 13 16.28 12.08 -16.52
C ALA A 13 15.70 10.92 -17.36
N LEU A 14 16.43 9.80 -17.46
CA LEU A 14 15.92 8.63 -18.19
C LEU A 14 14.75 7.96 -17.46
N LEU A 15 14.83 7.80 -16.13
CA LEU A 15 13.75 7.23 -15.35
C LEU A 15 12.49 8.08 -15.42
N ASP A 16 12.61 9.40 -15.26
CA ASP A 16 11.49 10.34 -15.35
C ASP A 16 10.85 10.32 -16.75
N LEU A 17 11.68 10.26 -17.80
CA LEU A 17 11.21 10.20 -19.18
C LEU A 17 10.49 8.89 -19.49
N ILE A 18 11.04 7.74 -19.05
CA ILE A 18 10.39 6.44 -19.25
C ILE A 18 9.12 6.36 -18.43
N PHE A 19 9.14 6.81 -17.17
CA PHE A 19 7.96 6.85 -16.32
C PHE A 19 6.85 7.67 -16.96
N LYS A 20 7.17 8.89 -17.41
CA LYS A 20 6.21 9.75 -18.11
C LYS A 20 5.65 9.06 -19.36
N ARG A 21 6.51 8.49 -20.21
CA ARG A 21 6.10 7.78 -21.42
C ARG A 21 5.14 6.63 -21.12
N GLU A 22 5.45 5.80 -20.12
CA GLU A 22 4.57 4.68 -19.76
C GLU A 22 3.28 5.16 -19.09
N MET A 23 3.34 6.21 -18.26
CA MET A 23 2.14 6.83 -17.68
C MET A 23 1.23 7.41 -18.76
N ASP A 24 1.77 8.13 -19.74
CA ASP A 24 0.99 8.68 -20.86
C ASP A 24 0.30 7.57 -21.66
N ARG A 25 0.98 6.44 -21.89
CA ARG A 25 0.38 5.26 -22.54
C ARG A 25 -0.73 4.64 -21.70
N ILE A 26 -0.51 4.48 -20.40
CA ILE A 26 -1.52 3.94 -19.49
C ILE A 26 -2.73 4.86 -19.43
N ILE A 27 -2.53 6.17 -19.27
CA ILE A 27 -3.60 7.17 -19.28
C ILE A 27 -4.41 7.09 -20.57
N ALA A 28 -3.76 7.00 -21.73
CA ALA A 28 -4.45 6.85 -23.01
C ALA A 28 -5.33 5.58 -23.07
N LEU A 29 -4.90 4.49 -22.45
CA LEU A 29 -5.69 3.26 -22.33
C LEU A 29 -6.83 3.37 -21.31
N MET A 30 -6.66 4.21 -20.29
CA MET A 30 -7.68 4.47 -19.27
C MET A 30 -8.74 5.47 -19.73
N SER A 31 -8.44 6.33 -20.72
CA SER A 31 -9.35 7.35 -21.24
C SER A 31 -10.69 6.76 -21.70
N GLY A 32 -11.79 7.34 -21.19
CA GLY A 32 -13.14 6.87 -21.47
C GLY A 32 -13.57 5.62 -20.70
N VAL A 33 -12.68 5.01 -19.89
CA VAL A 33 -13.05 3.96 -18.93
C VAL A 33 -13.57 4.62 -17.65
N SER A 34 -14.75 4.20 -17.21
CA SER A 34 -15.37 4.65 -15.96
C SER A 34 -15.45 3.53 -14.93
N GLY A 35 -15.85 3.88 -13.71
CA GLY A 35 -15.97 2.91 -12.61
C GLY A 35 -14.64 2.63 -11.91
N TRP A 36 -13.71 3.58 -11.96
CA TRP A 36 -12.46 3.48 -11.22
C TRP A 36 -12.72 3.56 -9.72
N THR A 37 -11.95 2.79 -8.97
CA THR A 37 -11.89 2.84 -7.52
C THR A 37 -10.50 3.26 -7.09
N LEU A 38 -10.40 4.33 -6.31
CA LEU A 38 -9.15 4.69 -5.66
C LEU A 38 -8.94 3.82 -4.43
N VAL A 39 -7.86 3.05 -4.40
CA VAL A 39 -7.40 2.31 -3.23
C VAL A 39 -6.19 3.03 -2.67
N THR A 40 -6.23 3.37 -1.39
CA THR A 40 -5.11 4.03 -0.72
C THR A 40 -4.82 3.41 0.64
N ASP A 41 -3.52 3.26 0.93
CA ASP A 41 -3.02 2.67 2.17
C ASP A 41 -1.81 3.45 2.68
N GLY A 42 -1.75 3.58 4.01
CA GLY A 42 -0.70 4.30 4.72
C GLY A 42 0.24 3.32 5.43
N TRP A 43 1.55 3.56 5.30
CA TRP A 43 2.58 2.78 5.99
C TRP A 43 3.68 3.69 6.56
N SER A 44 4.26 3.31 7.70
CA SER A 44 5.42 4.01 8.27
C SER A 44 6.73 3.37 7.84
N ASN A 45 7.62 4.12 7.17
CA ASN A 45 8.92 3.59 6.76
C ASN A 45 9.83 3.30 7.98
N VAL A 46 11.03 2.75 7.73
CA VAL A 46 11.99 2.42 8.81
C VAL A 46 12.50 3.64 9.58
N ASN A 47 12.36 4.85 9.03
CA ASN A 47 12.71 6.11 9.67
C ASN A 47 11.52 6.71 10.44
N GLY A 48 10.34 6.09 10.39
CA GLY A 48 9.12 6.59 11.01
C GLY A 48 8.31 7.57 10.15
N ASP A 49 8.74 7.87 8.92
CA ASP A 49 7.97 8.74 8.03
C ASP A 49 6.71 8.03 7.52
N SER A 50 5.61 8.76 7.47
CA SER A 50 4.37 8.29 6.86
C SER A 50 4.45 8.35 5.34
N ILE A 51 4.15 7.23 4.69
CA ILE A 51 4.02 7.08 3.25
C ILE A 51 2.58 6.68 2.94
N ILE A 52 1.97 7.34 1.96
CA ILE A 52 0.63 6.99 1.48
C ILE A 52 0.72 6.61 0.00
N ASN A 53 0.22 5.42 -0.34
CA ASN A 53 0.17 4.92 -1.71
C ASN A 53 -1.21 5.13 -2.31
N PHE A 54 -1.27 5.41 -3.61
CA PHE A 54 -2.51 5.60 -4.37
C PHE A 54 -2.50 4.67 -5.58
N VAL A 55 -3.50 3.80 -5.66
CA VAL A 55 -3.67 2.83 -6.73
C VAL A 55 -5.09 2.92 -7.25
N PHE A 56 -5.25 3.04 -8.56
CA PHE A 56 -6.57 2.94 -9.19
C PHE A 56 -6.82 1.50 -9.63
N VAL A 57 -8.01 0.99 -9.33
CA VAL A 57 -8.44 -0.36 -9.71
C VAL A 57 -9.74 -0.30 -10.47
N ASN A 58 -9.91 -1.22 -11.42
CA ASN A 58 -11.12 -1.40 -12.21
C ASN A 58 -11.30 -2.90 -12.53
N PRO A 59 -12.54 -3.44 -12.56
CA PRO A 59 -12.76 -4.85 -12.88
C PRO A 59 -12.25 -5.29 -14.25
N LYS A 60 -12.12 -4.36 -15.20
CA LYS A 60 -11.72 -4.62 -16.59
C LYS A 60 -10.30 -4.18 -16.91
N PHE A 61 -9.57 -3.64 -15.92
CA PHE A 61 -8.25 -3.06 -16.14
C PHE A 61 -7.29 -3.48 -15.02
N PRO A 62 -6.01 -3.77 -15.33
CA PRO A 62 -5.02 -4.02 -14.29
C PRO A 62 -4.92 -2.87 -13.26
N PRO A 63 -4.58 -3.15 -11.99
CA PRO A 63 -4.31 -2.09 -11.02
C PRO A 63 -3.23 -1.13 -11.52
N VAL A 64 -3.50 0.16 -11.46
CA VAL A 64 -2.58 1.22 -11.86
C VAL A 64 -2.06 1.90 -10.60
N PHE A 65 -0.78 1.71 -10.30
CA PHE A 65 -0.11 2.52 -9.30
C PHE A 65 0.01 3.95 -9.82
N TRP A 66 -0.64 4.90 -9.13
CA TRP A 66 -0.70 6.29 -9.56
C TRP A 66 0.48 7.09 -9.01
N LYS A 67 0.62 7.09 -7.68
CA LYS A 67 1.69 7.79 -6.98
C LYS A 67 1.85 7.27 -5.56
N SER A 68 2.96 7.63 -4.95
CA SER A 68 3.21 7.52 -3.52
C SER A 68 3.70 8.85 -3.00
N ILE A 69 3.20 9.26 -1.84
CA ILE A 69 3.60 10.51 -1.19
C ILE A 69 4.23 10.21 0.15
N ASN A 70 5.37 10.85 0.44
CA ASN A 70 5.94 10.87 1.78
C ASN A 70 5.40 12.10 2.51
N THR A 71 4.52 11.88 3.48
CA THR A 71 3.92 12.95 4.30
C THR A 71 4.79 13.31 5.50
N ARG A 72 5.99 12.73 5.63
CA ARG A 72 6.92 12.93 6.74
C ARG A 72 6.21 12.73 8.08
N ALA A 73 6.43 13.64 9.03
CA ALA A 73 5.73 13.68 10.32
C ALA A 73 4.36 14.40 10.26
N GLU A 74 3.97 14.94 9.10
CA GLU A 74 2.76 15.76 8.97
C GLU A 74 1.50 14.89 8.91
N VAL A 75 0.80 14.94 10.05
CA VAL A 75 -0.65 15.00 10.28
C VAL A 75 -1.55 14.03 9.49
N HIS A 76 -1.73 12.83 10.05
CA HIS A 76 -2.78 11.85 9.73
C HIS A 76 -4.22 12.29 10.10
N THR A 77 -4.56 13.58 9.98
CA THR A 77 -5.93 14.03 10.25
C THR A 77 -6.86 13.58 9.13
N GLY A 78 -8.11 13.31 9.47
CA GLY A 78 -9.13 12.98 8.47
C GLY A 78 -9.34 14.08 7.42
N ARG A 79 -9.01 15.35 7.72
CA ARG A 79 -9.12 16.44 6.73
C ARG A 79 -8.00 16.38 5.70
N TYR A 80 -6.75 16.28 6.15
CA TYR A 80 -5.61 16.13 5.26
C TYR A 80 -5.76 14.90 4.34
N ILE A 81 -6.20 13.78 4.90
CA ILE A 81 -6.49 12.56 4.13
C ILE A 81 -7.58 12.80 3.09
N ALA A 82 -8.67 13.47 3.45
CA ALA A 82 -9.75 13.79 2.51
C ALA A 82 -9.26 14.67 1.37
N ASP A 83 -8.52 15.74 1.69
CA ASP A 83 -7.99 16.67 0.69
C ASP A 83 -7.03 15.95 -0.28
N THR A 84 -6.22 15.02 0.24
CA THR A 84 -5.30 14.20 -0.56
C THR A 84 -6.04 13.19 -1.46
N ILE A 85 -7.11 12.58 -0.95
CA ILE A 85 -7.98 11.70 -1.74
C ILE A 85 -8.64 12.51 -2.87
N LEU A 86 -9.22 13.67 -2.55
CA LEU A 86 -9.93 14.52 -3.51
C LEU A 86 -9.00 15.05 -4.60
N SER A 87 -7.79 15.49 -4.25
CA SER A 87 -6.80 15.93 -5.24
C SER A 87 -6.38 14.79 -6.17
N THR A 88 -6.16 13.59 -5.62
CA THR A 88 -5.80 12.41 -6.43
C THR A 88 -6.92 11.97 -7.36
N ILE A 89 -8.18 12.07 -6.93
CA ILE A 89 -9.35 11.83 -7.80
C ILE A 89 -9.38 12.84 -8.94
N LEU A 90 -9.21 14.13 -8.63
CA LEU A 90 -9.19 15.20 -9.62
C LEU A 90 -8.09 15.02 -10.67
N GLU A 91 -6.88 14.68 -10.24
CA GLU A 91 -5.75 14.41 -11.15
C GLU A 91 -6.08 13.31 -12.17
N LEU A 92 -6.71 12.21 -11.72
CA LEU A 92 -7.10 11.15 -12.64
C LEU A 92 -8.22 11.62 -13.57
N GLU A 93 -9.27 12.25 -13.03
CA GLU A 93 -10.43 12.69 -13.82
C GLU A 93 -10.07 13.74 -14.87
N GLU A 94 -9.08 14.59 -14.60
CA GLU A 94 -8.52 15.52 -15.60
C GLU A 94 -7.84 14.77 -16.75
N ALA A 95 -7.18 13.64 -16.46
CA ALA A 95 -6.46 12.85 -17.44
C ALA A 95 -7.37 11.92 -18.27
N VAL A 96 -8.38 11.31 -17.66
CA VAL A 96 -9.16 10.21 -18.28
C VAL A 96 -10.63 10.52 -18.51
N GLY A 97 -11.15 11.59 -17.90
CA GLY A 97 -12.54 12.04 -18.02
C GLY A 97 -13.21 12.31 -16.66
N ALA A 98 -14.03 13.36 -16.62
CA ALA A 98 -14.77 13.75 -15.43
C ALA A 98 -15.74 12.65 -14.96
N GLY A 99 -15.82 12.41 -13.65
CA GLY A 99 -16.70 11.41 -13.06
C GLY A 99 -16.25 9.96 -13.29
N ALA A 100 -15.01 9.73 -13.74
CA ALA A 100 -14.48 8.39 -13.96
C ALA A 100 -14.30 7.60 -12.65
N VAL A 101 -14.10 8.28 -11.52
CA VAL A 101 -13.93 7.64 -10.20
C VAL A 101 -15.25 7.56 -9.46
N THR A 102 -15.59 6.36 -9.01
CA THR A 102 -16.89 6.07 -8.38
C THR A 102 -16.77 5.61 -6.94
N ALA A 103 -15.59 5.15 -6.53
CA ALA A 103 -15.36 4.65 -5.18
C ALA A 103 -13.96 4.96 -4.64
N VAL A 104 -13.87 4.95 -3.32
CA VAL A 104 -12.64 5.06 -2.55
C VAL A 104 -12.60 3.94 -1.51
N VAL A 105 -11.47 3.24 -1.45
CA VAL A 105 -11.16 2.21 -0.46
C VAL A 105 -9.95 2.67 0.34
N THR A 106 -10.06 2.70 1.66
CA THR A 106 -8.94 2.99 2.57
C THR A 106 -8.85 1.91 3.65
N ASP A 107 -7.86 1.96 4.53
CA ASP A 107 -7.92 1.18 5.77
C ASP A 107 -9.15 1.56 6.65
N ASN A 108 -9.38 0.80 7.74
CA ASN A 108 -10.55 0.99 8.60
C ASN A 108 -10.29 1.90 9.81
N ALA A 109 -9.21 2.69 9.81
CA ALA A 109 -8.85 3.55 10.92
C ALA A 109 -9.87 4.68 11.14
N ALA A 110 -9.92 5.22 12.36
CA ALA A 110 -10.93 6.20 12.75
C ALA A 110 -10.84 7.51 11.95
N ASN A 111 -9.63 7.93 11.61
CA ASN A 111 -9.36 9.09 10.76
C ASN A 111 -9.88 8.89 9.32
N MET A 112 -9.86 7.66 8.80
CA MET A 112 -10.44 7.35 7.49
C MET A 112 -11.95 7.57 7.46
N LYS A 113 -12.67 7.17 8.51
CA LYS A 113 -14.12 7.45 8.61
C LYS A 113 -14.44 8.94 8.57
N LYS A 114 -13.59 9.78 9.19
CA LYS A 114 -13.72 11.25 9.09
C LYS A 114 -13.44 11.73 7.67
N ALA A 115 -12.41 11.19 7.01
CA ALA A 115 -12.09 11.52 5.63
C ALA A 115 -13.24 11.16 4.67
N TRP A 116 -13.84 9.97 4.81
CA TRP A 116 -14.96 9.52 3.99
C TRP A 116 -16.16 10.47 4.05
N LYS A 117 -16.47 11.00 5.24
CA LYS A 117 -17.54 12.00 5.39
C LYS A 117 -17.25 13.25 4.57
N LEU A 118 -16.02 13.76 4.64
CA LEU A 118 -15.59 14.93 3.89
C LEU A 118 -15.62 14.68 2.38
N VAL A 119 -15.11 13.54 1.92
CA VAL A 119 -15.12 13.14 0.51
C VAL A 119 -16.55 13.06 -0.02
N ARG A 120 -17.48 12.44 0.72
CA ARG A 120 -18.89 12.32 0.31
C ARG A 120 -19.64 13.66 0.29
N MET A 121 -19.22 14.63 1.10
CA MET A 121 -19.77 15.99 1.03
C MET A 121 -19.33 16.71 -0.25
N GLU A 122 -18.06 16.55 -0.63
CA GLU A 122 -17.48 17.20 -1.82
C GLU A 122 -17.83 16.49 -3.14
N ARG A 123 -18.03 15.16 -3.09
CA ARG A 123 -18.35 14.29 -4.22
C ARG A 123 -19.59 13.47 -3.89
N LYS A 124 -20.76 14.05 -4.15
CA LYS A 124 -22.05 13.35 -3.96
C LYS A 124 -22.07 12.07 -4.80
N GLY A 125 -22.51 10.97 -4.19
CA GLY A 125 -22.58 9.65 -4.84
C GLY A 125 -21.29 8.81 -4.76
N MET A 126 -20.18 9.36 -4.25
CA MET A 126 -18.94 8.61 -4.07
C MET A 126 -19.11 7.50 -3.02
N VAL A 127 -18.78 6.26 -3.39
CA VAL A 127 -18.78 5.14 -2.45
C VAL A 127 -17.48 5.12 -1.68
N CYS A 128 -17.51 5.35 -0.37
CA CYS A 128 -16.32 5.17 0.48
C CYS A 128 -16.46 3.94 1.37
N THR A 129 -15.50 3.03 1.32
CA THR A 129 -15.51 1.79 2.12
C THR A 129 -14.14 1.48 2.71
N GLY A 130 -14.14 0.63 3.72
CA GLY A 130 -12.95 0.12 4.37
C GLY A 130 -12.35 -1.09 3.67
N CYS A 131 -11.08 -1.35 3.95
CA CYS A 131 -10.33 -2.49 3.48
C CYS A 131 -10.85 -3.80 4.08
N ALA A 132 -11.26 -4.72 3.21
CA ALA A 132 -11.68 -6.06 3.59
C ALA A 132 -10.56 -6.86 4.27
N ALA A 133 -9.31 -6.72 3.81
CA ALA A 133 -8.16 -7.38 4.44
C ALA A 133 -7.95 -6.89 5.89
N HIS A 134 -8.12 -5.59 6.13
CA HIS A 134 -8.08 -5.05 7.49
C HIS A 134 -9.25 -5.60 8.33
N GLY A 135 -10.45 -5.68 7.76
CA GLY A 135 -11.60 -6.31 8.41
C GLY A 135 -11.35 -7.76 8.82
N MET A 136 -10.79 -8.57 7.92
CA MET A 136 -10.41 -9.96 8.22
C MET A 136 -9.33 -10.04 9.31
N ASN A 137 -8.34 -9.15 9.28
CA ASN A 137 -7.33 -9.09 10.34
C ASN A 137 -7.94 -8.79 11.72
N LEU A 138 -8.93 -7.89 11.80
CA LEU A 138 -9.64 -7.62 13.05
C LEU A 138 -10.46 -8.83 13.52
N LEU A 139 -11.17 -9.49 12.62
CA LEU A 139 -11.91 -10.71 12.93
C LEU A 139 -11.00 -11.80 13.48
N ILE A 140 -9.86 -12.05 12.82
CA ILE A 140 -8.87 -13.03 13.28
C ILE A 140 -8.32 -12.64 14.65
N LYS A 141 -8.01 -11.35 14.89
CA LYS A 141 -7.60 -10.87 16.22
C LYS A 141 -8.63 -11.17 17.29
N ASP A 142 -9.92 -11.06 16.99
CA ASP A 142 -10.99 -11.39 17.94
C ASP A 142 -11.10 -12.89 18.19
N ILE A 143 -10.91 -13.73 17.17
CA ILE A 143 -10.81 -15.19 17.33
C ILE A 143 -9.67 -15.56 18.29
N PHE A 144 -8.50 -14.92 18.15
CA PHE A 144 -7.35 -15.15 19.03
C PHE A 144 -7.54 -14.68 20.48
N LYS A 145 -8.63 -13.97 20.82
CA LYS A 145 -8.98 -13.65 22.21
C LYS A 145 -9.69 -14.81 22.92
N MET A 146 -10.24 -15.77 22.18
CA MET A 146 -10.89 -16.95 22.78
C MET A 146 -9.84 -17.80 23.48
N LYS A 147 -10.18 -18.34 24.67
CA LYS A 147 -9.25 -19.05 25.56
C LYS A 147 -8.33 -20.04 24.84
N PHE A 148 -8.92 -20.92 24.03
CA PHE A 148 -8.17 -21.93 23.28
C PHE A 148 -7.10 -21.32 22.35
N PHE A 149 -7.47 -20.38 21.50
CA PHE A 149 -6.56 -19.74 20.56
C PHE A 149 -5.55 -18.82 21.27
N LYS A 150 -5.97 -18.16 22.34
CA LYS A 150 -5.10 -17.33 23.18
C LYS A 150 -3.98 -18.16 23.79
N ASP A 151 -4.30 -19.32 24.38
CA ASP A 151 -3.29 -20.19 25.01
C ASP A 151 -2.25 -20.68 23.99
N VAL A 152 -2.68 -20.98 22.75
CA VAL A 152 -1.77 -21.35 21.65
C VAL A 152 -0.91 -20.17 21.22
N LEU A 153 -1.51 -18.98 21.06
CA LEU A 153 -0.80 -17.77 20.67
C LEU A 153 0.24 -17.35 21.71
N ASP A 154 -0.09 -17.41 23.00
CA ASP A 154 0.80 -17.05 24.10
C ASP A 154 2.06 -17.94 24.10
N LYS A 155 1.89 -19.26 23.89
CA LYS A 155 3.01 -20.21 23.75
C LYS A 155 3.85 -19.93 22.51
N ALA A 156 3.22 -19.69 21.36
CA ALA A 156 3.92 -19.36 20.12
C ALA A 156 4.72 -18.06 20.25
N GLN A 157 4.14 -17.03 20.88
CA GLN A 157 4.82 -15.77 21.17
C GLN A 157 5.96 -15.92 22.17
N ALA A 158 5.85 -16.80 23.17
CA ALA A 158 6.94 -17.11 24.08
C ALA A 158 8.13 -17.74 23.33
N LEU A 159 7.86 -18.71 22.45
CA LEU A 159 8.87 -19.34 21.59
C LEU A 159 9.51 -18.33 20.64
N ALA A 160 8.72 -17.52 19.94
CA ALA A 160 9.22 -16.48 19.04
C ALA A 160 10.12 -15.47 19.76
N ARG A 161 9.73 -15.06 20.99
CA ARG A 161 10.55 -14.19 21.84
C ARG A 161 11.87 -14.86 22.26
N PHE A 162 11.81 -16.14 22.64
CA PHE A 162 13.00 -16.92 22.99
C PHE A 162 14.00 -17.00 21.84
N ILE A 163 13.53 -17.32 20.62
CA ILE A 163 14.37 -17.40 19.41
C ILE A 163 14.93 -16.02 19.05
N ARG A 164 14.09 -14.97 19.04
CA ARG A 164 14.51 -13.60 18.72
C ARG A 164 15.57 -13.08 19.71
N GLY A 165 15.45 -13.41 20.99
CA GLY A 165 16.42 -13.04 22.03
C GLY A 165 17.75 -13.79 21.93
N ARG A 166 17.84 -14.86 21.14
CA ARG A 166 19.02 -15.72 21.01
C ARG A 166 19.46 -15.81 19.56
N ARG A 167 20.04 -14.71 19.04
CA ARG A 167 20.51 -14.57 17.64
C ARG A 167 21.39 -15.73 17.15
N GLY A 168 22.12 -16.42 18.04
CA GLY A 168 22.95 -17.58 17.73
C GLY A 168 22.19 -18.85 17.29
N LEU A 169 20.88 -18.96 17.57
CA LEU A 169 20.04 -20.07 17.09
C LEU A 169 19.71 -19.96 15.59
N TRP A 170 19.70 -18.74 15.03
CA TRP A 170 19.52 -18.52 13.59
C TRP A 170 20.73 -18.98 12.76
N ARG A 171 21.93 -18.97 13.36
CA ARG A 171 23.18 -19.38 12.71
C ARG A 171 23.40 -20.89 12.68
N LYS A 172 22.54 -21.68 13.33
CA LYS A 172 22.71 -23.13 13.52
C LYS A 172 21.66 -23.98 12.80
N THR A 173 20.94 -23.45 11.81
CA THR A 173 20.33 -24.32 10.79
C THR A 173 21.46 -24.94 9.98
N PRO A 174 21.69 -26.26 10.04
CA PRO A 174 22.70 -26.91 9.23
C PRO A 174 22.36 -26.69 7.75
N SER A 175 23.35 -26.33 6.94
CA SER A 175 23.29 -26.23 5.48
C SER A 175 22.95 -27.56 4.77
N SER A 176 22.64 -28.63 5.51
CA SER A 176 22.35 -29.97 4.97
C SER A 176 20.95 -30.13 4.37
N LEU A 177 20.16 -29.04 4.26
CA LEU A 177 18.87 -29.04 3.55
C LEU A 177 18.86 -28.10 2.33
N ALA A 178 19.99 -27.43 2.02
CA ALA A 178 20.07 -26.46 0.92
C ALA A 178 20.85 -26.97 -0.30
N ASP A 179 21.74 -27.97 -0.17
CA ASP A 179 22.56 -28.45 -1.28
C ASP A 179 22.01 -29.75 -1.88
N GLY A 180 20.88 -29.62 -2.57
CA GLY A 180 20.46 -30.55 -3.60
C GLY A 180 20.89 -30.02 -4.97
N GLY A 181 22.17 -30.23 -5.31
CA GLY A 181 22.74 -30.28 -6.67
C GLY A 181 22.44 -29.14 -7.64
N ASN A 182 23.46 -28.35 -8.00
CA ASN A 182 24.29 -28.63 -9.19
C ASN A 182 25.33 -27.52 -9.36
N THR A 183 26.60 -27.93 -9.41
CA THR A 183 27.69 -27.15 -9.98
C THR A 183 27.47 -26.99 -11.48
N LEU A 184 27.24 -25.77 -11.96
CA LEU A 184 27.53 -25.40 -13.34
C LEU A 184 28.33 -24.10 -13.37
N VAL A 185 29.47 -24.25 -14.00
CA VAL A 185 30.58 -23.32 -14.22
C VAL A 185 30.12 -22.21 -15.18
N HIS A 186 30.53 -20.97 -14.90
CA HIS A 186 30.42 -19.80 -15.80
C HIS A 186 30.94 -20.12 -17.22
N PRO A 187 30.33 -19.60 -18.29
CA PRO A 187 30.33 -18.16 -18.60
C PRO A 187 28.98 -17.48 -18.34
#